data_AF-A0A7S0E413-F1
#
_entry.id   AF-A0A7S0E413-F1
#
_cell.length_a   1.000
_cell.length_b   1.000
_cell.length_c   1.000
_cell.angle_alpha   90.00
_cell.angle_beta   90.00
_cell.angle_gamma   90.00
#
_symmetry.space_group_name_H-M   'P 1'
#
loop_
_entity.id
_entity.type
_entity.pdbx_description
1 polymer ?
#
loop_
_entity_poly.entity_id
_entity_poly.type
_entity_poly.pdbx_seq_one_letter_code
_entity_poly.pdbx_strand_id
1 'polypeptide(L)'
;VGLPALSPWMFHHMLLFSLLFCGGNCFLAPQLSPISWQRARHCTEIQRGTATLCPSVVMRYKKGAFVEKQGALPYSNEIKNILMNTVTEIVIAFTVLLGCVVIAGLTLHEDPKIMMLLNDTEDALNYFFIFEYCCRWYANKLDPKYLLGWDMIIDFTSFLPFLLYRLGLGNFPGFTFLRLLRVLRLQRFLKNVESFQRLVGKRVQVKPYQLQLARIGSTVLTFLFMTSGILYSVEGPYNDALNDYFDAFYFSVTTFTTVGFGDVTPVTRVGRAVVSGSILIGTAIIPYQLSQLSIALRERGETMEKKRSCFRCEEGEHRVNANFCWRCGARLKGRQDTRQEEEGVVKGSR
;
A
#
# COMPACT_ATOMS: atom_id res chain seq x y z
N VAL A 1 -41.81 -5.11 1.35
CA VAL A 1 -40.66 -4.95 0.44
C VAL A 1 -39.60 -5.95 0.86
N GLY A 2 -39.56 -7.11 0.19
CA GLY A 2 -38.73 -8.23 0.58
C GLY A 2 -37.25 -7.97 0.26
N LEU A 3 -36.38 -8.28 1.22
CA LEU A 3 -34.94 -8.42 0.99
C LEU A 3 -34.71 -9.45 -0.12
N PRO A 4 -33.87 -9.18 -1.13
CA PRO A 4 -33.53 -10.22 -2.10
C PRO A 4 -32.74 -11.31 -1.37
N ALA A 5 -33.28 -12.53 -1.42
CA ALA A 5 -32.60 -13.73 -0.97
C ALA A 5 -31.23 -13.82 -1.65
N LEU A 6 -30.19 -14.00 -0.84
CA LEU A 6 -28.85 -14.36 -1.31
C LEU A 6 -28.98 -15.61 -2.19
N SER A 7 -28.49 -15.54 -3.43
CA SER A 7 -28.63 -16.65 -4.38
C SER A 7 -27.86 -17.88 -3.87
N PRO A 8 -28.37 -19.11 -4.09
CA PRO A 8 -27.69 -20.36 -3.70
C PRO A 8 -26.26 -20.50 -4.26
N TRP A 9 -25.96 -19.77 -5.33
CA TRP A 9 -24.65 -19.70 -5.98
C TRP A 9 -23.58 -19.01 -5.10
N MET A 10 -23.94 -18.03 -4.28
CA MET A 10 -23.01 -17.38 -3.34
C MET A 10 -22.44 -18.36 -2.30
N PHE A 11 -23.28 -19.26 -1.79
CA PHE A 11 -22.84 -20.29 -0.84
C PHE A 11 -21.95 -21.33 -1.51
N HIS A 12 -22.26 -21.70 -2.75
CA HIS A 12 -21.49 -22.69 -3.49
C HIS A 12 -20.07 -22.19 -3.82
N HIS A 13 -19.91 -20.91 -4.17
CA HIS A 13 -18.61 -20.30 -4.40
C HIS A 13 -17.83 -20.04 -3.10
N MET A 14 -18.48 -19.64 -2.00
CA MET A 14 -17.83 -19.55 -0.67
C MET A 14 -17.31 -20.91 -0.18
N LEU A 15 -18.06 -22.00 -0.40
CA LEU A 15 -17.67 -23.35 -0.01
C LEU A 15 -16.54 -23.92 -0.89
N LEU A 16 -16.62 -23.72 -2.21
CA LEU A 16 -15.55 -24.14 -3.13
C LEU A 16 -14.23 -23.41 -2.86
N PHE A 17 -14.27 -22.12 -2.53
CA PHE A 17 -13.08 -21.35 -2.19
C PHE A 17 -12.49 -21.72 -0.82
N SER A 18 -13.36 -22.05 0.14
CA SER A 18 -12.94 -22.57 1.45
C SER A 18 -12.30 -23.96 1.33
N LEU A 19 -12.81 -24.83 0.46
CA LEU A 19 -12.27 -26.18 0.22
C LEU A 19 -10.96 -26.18 -0.57
N LEU A 20 -10.69 -25.16 -1.39
CA LEU A 20 -9.43 -25.03 -2.13
C LEU A 20 -8.27 -24.47 -1.28
N PHE A 21 -8.57 -23.75 -0.18
CA PHE A 21 -7.55 -23.14 0.70
C PHE A 21 -7.44 -23.77 2.11
N CYS A 22 -8.45 -24.50 2.58
CA CYS A 22 -8.32 -25.35 3.77
C CYS A 22 -7.79 -26.73 3.35
N GLY A 23 -6.46 -26.88 3.35
CA GLY A 23 -5.83 -28.19 3.47
C GLY A 23 -6.49 -28.94 4.62
N GLY A 24 -7.08 -30.09 4.32
CA GLY A 24 -7.94 -30.85 5.22
C GLY A 24 -7.26 -31.15 6.55
N ASN A 25 -7.84 -30.63 7.63
CA ASN A 25 -7.85 -31.16 9.00
C ASN A 25 -8.32 -30.06 9.96
N CYS A 26 -9.60 -29.68 9.91
CA CYS A 26 -10.22 -28.88 10.98
C CYS A 26 -11.75 -28.96 10.89
N PHE A 27 -12.33 -30.15 11.11
CA PHE A 27 -13.74 -30.28 11.45
C PHE A 27 -13.94 -31.51 12.33
N LEU A 28 -13.57 -31.39 13.61
CA LEU A 28 -14.08 -32.25 14.68
C LEU A 28 -13.74 -31.61 16.03
N ALA A 29 -14.71 -30.91 16.61
CA ALA A 29 -14.83 -30.80 18.06
C ALA A 29 -16.32 -30.70 18.45
N PRO A 30 -16.75 -31.40 19.53
CA PRO A 30 -18.14 -31.78 19.73
C PRO A 30 -18.91 -30.82 20.66
N GLN A 31 -20.24 -30.96 20.61
CA GLN A 31 -21.23 -30.34 21.49
C GLN A 31 -20.86 -30.42 22.98
N LEU A 32 -20.98 -29.31 23.70
CA LEU A 32 -21.07 -29.28 25.17
C LEU A 32 -22.34 -28.52 25.59
N SER A 33 -23.12 -29.19 26.43
CA SER A 33 -24.45 -28.83 26.92
C SER A 33 -24.42 -27.83 28.10
N PRO A 34 -25.56 -27.19 28.47
CA PRO A 34 -25.59 -26.07 29.41
C PRO A 34 -25.91 -26.54 30.83
N ILE A 35 -24.93 -27.08 31.57
CA ILE A 35 -25.09 -27.39 33.01
C ILE A 35 -23.80 -27.09 33.77
N SER A 36 -23.57 -25.82 34.14
CA SER A 36 -22.58 -25.46 35.18
C SER A 36 -22.66 -23.98 35.61
N TRP A 37 -23.85 -23.48 35.97
CA TRP A 37 -24.03 -22.10 36.50
C TRP A 37 -24.22 -21.99 38.02
N GLN A 38 -24.06 -23.07 38.80
CA GLN A 38 -24.37 -23.06 40.24
C GLN A 38 -23.20 -23.23 41.22
N ARG A 39 -21.94 -23.26 40.77
CA ARG A 39 -20.79 -23.42 41.67
C ARG A 39 -19.83 -22.22 41.60
N ALA A 40 -20.32 -21.03 41.92
CA ALA A 40 -19.54 -19.79 41.93
C ALA A 40 -19.71 -18.94 43.21
N ARG A 41 -20.05 -19.55 44.36
CA ARG A 41 -20.21 -18.82 45.63
C ARG A 41 -19.31 -19.26 46.79
N HIS A 42 -18.37 -20.17 46.57
CA HIS A 42 -17.37 -20.54 47.58
C HIS A 42 -16.03 -20.82 46.90
N CYS A 43 -15.19 -19.79 46.81
CA CYS A 43 -13.73 -19.91 46.64
C CYS A 43 -13.10 -18.55 46.99
N THR A 44 -13.27 -18.14 48.25
CA THR A 44 -12.33 -17.22 48.91
C THR A 44 -11.23 -18.07 49.52
N GLU A 45 -10.21 -18.41 48.73
CA GLU A 45 -8.93 -18.82 49.31
C GLU A 45 -7.78 -18.40 48.41
N ILE A 46 -7.04 -17.42 48.92
CA ILE A 46 -5.88 -16.79 48.29
C ILE A 46 -4.72 -17.78 48.40
N GLN A 47 -4.35 -18.40 47.28
CA GLN A 47 -2.97 -18.85 47.06
C GLN A 47 -2.54 -18.55 45.61
N ARG A 48 -1.47 -17.76 45.51
CA ARG A 48 -0.59 -17.54 44.35
C ARG A 48 -1.08 -18.12 43.01
N GLY A 49 -1.84 -17.34 42.26
CA GLY A 49 -2.12 -17.65 40.85
C GLY A 49 -3.39 -16.97 40.37
N THR A 50 -3.22 -16.01 39.44
CA THR A 50 -4.24 -15.56 38.47
C THR A 50 -5.70 -15.51 38.96
N ALA A 51 -6.17 -14.31 39.33
CA ALA A 51 -7.60 -14.05 39.44
C ALA A 51 -8.18 -13.83 38.02
N THR A 52 -9.04 -14.74 37.57
CA THR A 52 -9.87 -14.58 36.37
C THR A 52 -11.17 -13.85 36.73
N LEU A 53 -11.17 -12.53 36.56
CA LEU A 53 -12.38 -11.71 36.59
C LEU A 53 -12.65 -11.24 35.15
N CYS A 54 -13.76 -11.69 34.58
CA CYS A 54 -14.24 -11.45 33.20
C CYS A 54 -13.36 -12.02 32.06
N PRO A 55 -13.98 -12.59 30.99
CA PRO A 55 -13.25 -13.14 29.84
C PRO A 55 -12.50 -12.09 29.00
N SER A 56 -12.54 -10.81 29.38
CA SER A 56 -11.95 -9.69 28.63
C SER A 56 -10.71 -9.06 29.28
N VAL A 57 -10.38 -9.34 30.56
CA VAL A 57 -9.28 -8.64 31.25
C VAL A 57 -8.38 -9.61 32.02
N VAL A 58 -7.21 -9.91 31.45
CA VAL A 58 -6.16 -10.70 32.13
C VAL A 58 -5.17 -9.73 32.79
N MET A 59 -5.26 -9.56 34.10
CA MET A 59 -4.32 -8.74 34.87
C MET A 59 -3.08 -9.57 35.27
N ARG A 60 -1.87 -9.02 35.07
CA ARG A 60 -0.63 -9.62 35.60
C ARG A 60 0.02 -8.68 36.60
N TYR A 61 0.28 -9.17 37.81
CA TYR A 61 0.97 -8.42 38.85
C TYR A 61 2.49 -8.45 38.59
N LYS A 62 3.12 -7.28 38.42
CA LYS A 62 4.58 -7.15 38.24
C LYS A 62 5.07 -5.89 38.95
N LYS A 63 6.04 -6.04 39.87
CA LYS A 63 6.66 -4.94 40.64
C LYS A 63 5.66 -3.99 41.33
N GLY A 64 4.72 -4.51 42.10
CA GLY A 64 3.83 -3.68 42.92
C GLY A 64 2.64 -3.03 42.19
N ALA A 65 2.51 -3.23 40.87
CA ALA A 65 1.38 -2.72 40.09
C ALA A 65 0.69 -3.85 39.31
N PHE A 66 -0.65 -3.76 39.22
CA PHE A 66 -1.41 -4.52 38.24
C PHE A 66 -1.23 -3.86 36.88
N VAL A 67 -0.53 -4.54 35.98
CA VAL A 67 -0.41 -4.10 34.59
C VAL A 67 -1.50 -4.79 33.80
N GLU A 68 -2.36 -4.00 33.15
CA GLU A 68 -3.37 -4.50 32.22
C GLU A 68 -2.65 -5.16 31.04
N LYS A 69 -2.70 -6.49 30.97
CA LYS A 69 -2.29 -7.20 29.77
C LYS A 69 -3.49 -7.08 28.83
N GLN A 70 -3.45 -6.11 27.92
CA GLN A 70 -4.42 -6.02 26.81
C GLN A 70 -4.59 -7.44 26.24
N GLY A 71 -5.74 -8.06 26.51
CA GLY A 71 -6.01 -9.45 26.17
C GLY A 71 -5.74 -9.63 24.68
N ALA A 72 -4.80 -10.49 24.33
CA ALA A 72 -4.64 -10.88 22.93
C ALA A 72 -5.91 -11.65 22.56
N LEU A 73 -6.66 -11.16 21.58
CA LEU A 73 -7.81 -11.87 21.02
C LEU A 73 -7.36 -13.28 20.60
N PRO A 74 -8.23 -14.30 20.72
CA PRO A 74 -7.89 -15.66 20.30
C PRO A 74 -7.43 -15.63 18.82
N TYR A 75 -6.35 -16.34 18.51
CA TYR A 75 -5.77 -16.42 17.15
C TYR A 75 -5.23 -15.11 16.53
N SER A 76 -5.21 -13.98 17.24
CA SER A 76 -4.77 -12.69 16.66
C SER A 76 -3.33 -12.73 16.14
N ASN A 77 -2.44 -13.44 16.85
CA ASN A 77 -1.03 -13.56 16.48
C ASN A 77 -0.82 -14.51 15.28
N GLU A 78 -1.60 -15.58 15.19
CA GLU A 78 -1.56 -16.49 14.04
C GLU A 78 -2.07 -15.80 12.78
N ILE A 79 -3.20 -15.09 12.87
CA ILE A 79 -3.73 -14.28 11.76
C ILE A 79 -2.70 -13.23 11.34
N LYS A 80 -2.06 -12.55 12.31
CA LYS A 80 -0.99 -11.59 12.01
C LYS A 80 0.18 -12.23 11.27
N ASN A 81 0.62 -13.42 11.68
CA ASN A 81 1.68 -14.16 11.00
C ASN A 81 1.27 -14.56 9.58
N ILE A 82 0.02 -15.04 9.40
CA ILE A 82 -0.52 -15.38 8.07
C ILE A 82 -0.57 -14.15 7.17
N LEU A 83 -1.00 -13.00 7.67
CA LEU A 83 -1.05 -11.77 6.86
C LEU A 83 0.33 -11.21 6.53
N MET A 84 1.32 -11.41 7.39
CA MET A 84 2.70 -11.00 7.16
C MET A 84 3.48 -12.00 6.28
N ASN A 85 2.90 -13.16 5.95
CA ASN A 85 3.55 -14.14 5.09
C ASN A 85 3.69 -13.62 3.66
N THR A 86 4.83 -13.95 3.05
CA THR A 86 5.15 -13.58 1.66
C THR A 86 4.13 -14.11 0.65
N VAL A 87 3.60 -15.32 0.87
CA VAL A 87 2.60 -15.91 -0.03
C VAL A 87 1.33 -15.05 -0.06
N THR A 88 0.86 -14.62 1.12
CA THR A 88 -0.32 -13.76 1.27
C THR A 88 -0.13 -12.42 0.55
N GLU A 89 1.04 -11.79 0.68
CA GLU A 89 1.37 -10.57 -0.06
C GLU A 89 1.34 -10.76 -1.59
N ILE A 90 1.88 -11.88 -2.09
CA ILE A 90 1.88 -12.21 -3.52
C ILE A 90 0.45 -12.48 -4.02
N VAL A 91 -0.36 -13.21 -3.26
CA VAL A 91 -1.77 -13.46 -3.60
C VAL A 91 -2.52 -12.15 -3.70
N ILE A 92 -2.34 -11.25 -2.74
CA ILE A 92 -2.95 -9.90 -2.77
C ILE A 92 -2.45 -9.11 -3.99
N ALA A 93 -1.17 -9.21 -4.35
CA ALA A 93 -0.65 -8.56 -5.56
C ALA A 93 -1.30 -9.08 -6.82
N PHE A 94 -1.44 -10.40 -6.93
CA PHE A 94 -2.09 -11.03 -8.06
C PHE A 94 -3.58 -10.66 -8.15
N THR A 95 -4.30 -10.60 -7.03
CA THR A 95 -5.73 -10.20 -7.02
C THR A 95 -5.91 -8.73 -7.40
N VAL A 96 -4.99 -7.83 -7.03
CA VAL A 96 -5.02 -6.43 -7.47
C VAL A 96 -4.75 -6.32 -8.98
N LEU A 97 -3.74 -7.03 -9.50
CA LEU A 97 -3.46 -7.06 -10.94
C LEU A 97 -4.62 -7.64 -11.74
N LEU A 98 -5.22 -8.73 -11.26
CA LEU A 98 -6.42 -9.31 -11.84
C LEU A 98 -7.56 -8.29 -11.86
N GLY A 99 -7.75 -7.53 -10.78
CA GLY A 99 -8.72 -6.43 -10.73
C GLY A 99 -8.47 -5.36 -11.80
N CYS A 100 -7.22 -4.95 -12.02
CA CYS A 100 -6.88 -4.01 -13.10
C CYS A 100 -7.23 -4.55 -14.49
N VAL A 101 -6.96 -5.84 -14.73
CA VAL A 101 -7.28 -6.51 -16.02
C VAL A 101 -8.80 -6.62 -16.21
N VAL A 102 -9.54 -6.97 -15.16
CA VAL A 102 -11.02 -7.03 -15.20
C VAL A 102 -11.60 -5.65 -15.54
N ILE A 103 -11.10 -4.58 -14.93
CA ILE A 103 -11.51 -3.21 -15.24
C ILE A 103 -11.21 -2.86 -16.71
N ALA A 104 -10.00 -3.16 -17.19
CA ALA A 104 -9.67 -2.94 -18.60
C ALA A 104 -10.59 -3.72 -19.54
N GLY A 105 -10.95 -4.95 -19.16
CA GLY A 105 -11.91 -5.78 -19.90
C GLY A 105 -13.32 -5.18 -19.93
N LEU A 106 -13.79 -4.60 -18.83
CA LEU A 106 -15.07 -3.91 -18.73
C LEU A 106 -15.13 -2.65 -19.62
N THR A 107 -13.98 -2.03 -19.89
CA THR A 107 -13.90 -0.86 -20.79
C THR A 107 -13.86 -1.26 -22.27
N LEU A 108 -13.31 -2.45 -22.59
CA LEU A 108 -13.05 -2.84 -23.99
C LEU A 108 -14.15 -3.71 -24.61
N HIS A 109 -14.97 -4.41 -23.82
CA HIS A 109 -15.96 -5.34 -24.33
C HIS A 109 -17.39 -4.90 -23.99
N GLU A 110 -18.18 -4.63 -25.02
CA GLU A 110 -19.61 -4.31 -24.90
C GLU A 110 -20.50 -5.57 -24.85
N ASP A 111 -19.92 -6.76 -25.02
CA ASP A 111 -20.68 -8.02 -25.04
C ASP A 111 -21.36 -8.29 -23.68
N PRO A 112 -22.69 -8.41 -23.63
CA PRO A 112 -23.45 -8.41 -22.37
C PRO A 112 -23.14 -9.63 -21.48
N LYS A 113 -22.78 -10.77 -22.08
CA LYS A 113 -22.38 -11.98 -21.33
C LYS A 113 -21.01 -11.82 -20.66
N ILE A 114 -20.06 -11.17 -21.35
CA ILE A 114 -18.71 -10.94 -20.84
C ILE A 114 -18.78 -9.91 -19.70
N MET A 115 -19.58 -8.85 -19.87
CA MET A 115 -19.78 -7.85 -18.82
C MET A 115 -20.33 -8.44 -17.52
N MET A 116 -21.28 -9.38 -17.59
CA MET A 116 -21.83 -10.03 -16.40
C MET A 116 -20.77 -10.85 -15.65
N LEU A 117 -19.98 -11.66 -16.37
CA LEU A 117 -18.89 -12.45 -15.78
C LEU A 117 -17.81 -11.56 -15.15
N LEU A 118 -17.45 -10.46 -15.81
CA LEU A 118 -16.45 -9.52 -15.31
C LEU A 118 -16.93 -8.77 -14.06
N ASN A 119 -18.19 -8.33 -14.03
CA ASN A 119 -18.78 -7.71 -12.84
C ASN A 119 -18.85 -8.68 -11.65
N ASP A 120 -19.27 -9.94 -11.87
CA ASP A 120 -19.28 -10.96 -10.81
C ASP A 120 -17.88 -11.21 -10.25
N THR A 121 -16.87 -11.24 -11.14
CA THR A 121 -15.47 -11.40 -10.75
C THR A 121 -14.98 -10.19 -9.95
N GLU A 122 -15.34 -8.98 -10.35
CA GLU A 122 -15.01 -7.75 -9.63
C GLU A 122 -15.60 -7.74 -8.21
N ASP A 123 -16.86 -8.14 -8.08
CA ASP A 123 -17.55 -8.24 -6.79
C ASP A 123 -16.88 -9.28 -5.88
N ALA A 124 -16.52 -10.45 -6.42
CA ALA A 124 -15.78 -11.48 -5.68
C ALA A 124 -14.43 -10.94 -5.15
N LEU A 125 -13.70 -10.17 -5.97
CA LEU A 125 -12.46 -9.52 -5.55
C LEU A 125 -12.70 -8.50 -4.44
N ASN A 126 -13.77 -7.70 -4.52
CA ASN A 126 -14.11 -6.72 -3.48
C ASN A 126 -14.44 -7.39 -2.13
N TYR A 127 -15.19 -8.51 -2.15
CA TYR A 127 -15.45 -9.28 -0.93
C TYR A 127 -14.16 -9.83 -0.31
N PHE A 128 -13.21 -10.30 -1.13
CA PHE A 128 -11.89 -10.74 -0.65
C PHE A 128 -11.15 -9.62 0.09
N PHE A 129 -11.15 -8.38 -0.44
CA PHE A 129 -10.50 -7.25 0.22
C PHE A 129 -11.21 -6.81 1.51
N ILE A 130 -12.54 -6.88 1.57
CA ILE A 130 -13.29 -6.61 2.80
C ILE A 130 -12.93 -7.63 3.88
N PHE A 131 -12.87 -8.91 3.51
CA PHE A 131 -12.44 -9.97 4.43
C PHE A 131 -11.03 -9.71 4.96
N GLU A 132 -10.10 -9.39 4.06
CA GLU A 132 -8.71 -9.09 4.40
C GLU A 132 -8.58 -7.88 5.34
N TYR A 133 -9.36 -6.82 5.09
CA TYR A 133 -9.46 -5.64 5.95
C TYR A 133 -9.95 -6.00 7.36
N CYS A 134 -11.00 -6.80 7.47
CA CYS A 134 -11.52 -7.28 8.75
C CYS A 134 -10.48 -8.13 9.51
N CYS A 135 -9.77 -9.03 8.82
CA CYS A 135 -8.68 -9.81 9.42
C CYS A 135 -7.55 -8.92 9.94
N ARG A 136 -7.17 -7.86 9.22
CA ARG A 136 -6.16 -6.88 9.68
C ARG A 136 -6.60 -6.12 10.93
N TRP A 137 -7.84 -5.68 10.96
CA TRP A 137 -8.38 -4.97 12.11
C TRP A 137 -8.46 -5.89 13.35
N TYR A 138 -8.88 -7.14 13.15
CA TYR A 138 -8.91 -8.16 14.20
C TYR A 138 -7.49 -8.50 14.73
N ALA A 139 -6.52 -8.68 13.83
CA ALA A 139 -5.12 -8.95 14.19
C ALA A 139 -4.48 -7.84 15.04
N ASN A 140 -4.96 -6.59 14.89
CA ASN A 140 -4.53 -5.43 15.67
C ASN A 140 -5.47 -5.13 16.85
N LYS A 141 -6.07 -6.17 17.42
CA LYS A 141 -6.86 -6.09 18.67
C LYS A 141 -8.09 -5.17 18.58
N LEU A 142 -8.65 -4.98 17.37
CA LEU A 142 -9.81 -4.12 17.15
C LEU A 142 -9.61 -2.66 17.62
N ASP A 143 -8.35 -2.18 17.65
CA ASP A 143 -8.06 -0.81 18.09
C ASP A 143 -8.68 0.20 17.09
N PRO A 144 -9.59 1.10 17.50
CA PRO A 144 -10.18 2.09 16.61
C PRO A 144 -9.14 3.10 16.09
N LYS A 145 -8.04 3.34 16.81
CA LYS A 145 -6.95 4.20 16.31
C LYS A 145 -6.25 3.58 15.11
N TYR A 146 -6.22 2.25 15.03
CA TYR A 146 -5.62 1.54 13.90
C TYR A 146 -6.43 1.72 12.61
N LEU A 147 -7.76 1.87 12.71
CA LEU A 147 -8.62 2.16 11.55
C LEU A 147 -8.30 3.49 10.89
N LEU A 148 -7.84 4.48 11.66
CA LEU A 148 -7.43 5.79 11.17
C LEU A 148 -5.97 5.81 10.66
N GLY A 149 -5.29 4.66 10.67
CA GLY A 149 -3.97 4.54 10.05
C GLY A 149 -4.06 4.69 8.53
N TRP A 150 -3.09 5.37 7.93
CA TRP A 150 -3.04 5.62 6.48
C TRP A 150 -3.23 4.37 5.62
N ASP A 151 -2.69 3.23 6.07
CA ASP A 151 -2.82 1.96 5.34
C ASP A 151 -4.26 1.43 5.32
N MET A 152 -4.95 1.50 6.46
CA MET A 152 -6.33 1.04 6.61
C MET A 152 -7.28 1.99 5.88
N ILE A 153 -6.97 3.28 5.83
CA ILE A 153 -7.74 4.25 5.04
C ILE A 153 -7.67 3.90 3.55
N ILE A 154 -6.48 3.58 3.02
CA ILE A 154 -6.32 3.19 1.61
C ILE A 154 -7.10 1.91 1.32
N ASP A 155 -6.98 0.87 2.17
CA ASP A 155 -7.70 -0.38 2.00
C ASP A 155 -9.23 -0.14 2.04
N PHE A 156 -9.72 0.62 3.02
CA PHE A 156 -11.13 0.99 3.15
C PHE A 156 -11.67 1.75 1.93
N THR A 157 -10.94 2.79 1.52
CA THR A 157 -11.29 3.64 0.38
C THR A 157 -11.39 2.82 -0.92
N SER A 158 -10.64 1.72 -1.02
CA SER A 158 -10.62 0.89 -2.21
C SER A 158 -11.85 0.00 -2.39
N PHE A 159 -12.53 -0.42 -1.33
CA PHE A 159 -13.79 -1.19 -1.41
C PHE A 159 -15.02 -0.35 -1.07
N LEU A 160 -14.83 0.89 -0.60
CA LEU A 160 -15.90 1.86 -0.36
C LEU A 160 -16.88 2.03 -1.55
N PRO A 161 -16.45 2.12 -2.82
CA PRO A 161 -17.38 2.30 -3.94
C PRO A 161 -18.32 1.12 -4.10
N PHE A 162 -17.80 -0.10 -3.89
CA PHE A 162 -18.59 -1.33 -3.91
C PHE A 162 -19.60 -1.35 -2.75
N LEU A 163 -19.16 -0.96 -1.54
CA LEU A 163 -20.03 -0.87 -0.37
C LEU A 163 -21.18 0.13 -0.59
N LEU A 164 -20.88 1.30 -1.15
CA LEU A 164 -21.88 2.34 -1.47
C LEU A 164 -22.87 1.87 -2.54
N TYR A 165 -22.38 1.19 -3.58
CA TYR A 165 -23.23 0.59 -4.60
C TYR A 165 -24.19 -0.44 -4.00
N ARG A 166 -23.68 -1.33 -3.14
CA ARG A 166 -24.50 -2.37 -2.49
C ARG A 166 -25.52 -1.81 -1.50
N LEU A 167 -25.23 -0.66 -0.88
CA LEU A 167 -26.15 0.04 0.01
C LEU A 167 -27.27 0.80 -0.74
N GLY A 168 -27.26 0.78 -2.09
CA GLY A 168 -28.23 1.51 -2.92
C GLY A 168 -27.90 2.99 -3.13
N LEU A 169 -26.75 3.47 -2.63
CA LEU A 169 -26.25 4.83 -2.83
C LEU A 169 -25.38 4.97 -4.09
N GLY A 170 -25.05 3.88 -4.78
CA GLY A 170 -24.16 3.93 -5.96
C GLY A 170 -24.77 4.52 -7.22
N ASN A 171 -26.09 4.75 -7.26
CA ASN A 171 -26.78 5.30 -8.43
C ASN A 171 -26.65 6.84 -8.53
N PHE A 172 -26.08 7.51 -7.52
CA PHE A 172 -25.80 8.93 -7.66
C PHE A 172 -24.68 9.13 -8.69
N PRO A 173 -24.90 9.91 -9.75
CA PRO A 173 -23.93 10.08 -10.84
C PRO A 173 -22.58 10.61 -10.33
N GLY A 174 -22.61 11.36 -9.22
CA GLY A 174 -21.42 11.87 -8.55
C GLY A 174 -20.52 10.80 -7.90
N PHE A 175 -20.94 9.53 -7.71
CA PHE A 175 -20.09 8.51 -7.09
C PHE A 175 -19.39 7.59 -8.08
N THR A 176 -19.64 7.75 -9.39
CA THR A 176 -18.99 6.93 -10.41
C THR A 176 -17.47 7.06 -10.38
N PHE A 177 -16.93 8.26 -10.11
CA PHE A 177 -15.49 8.47 -9.98
C PHE A 177 -14.88 7.72 -8.80
N LEU A 178 -15.65 7.39 -7.75
CA LEU A 178 -15.14 6.64 -6.60
C LEU A 178 -14.65 5.26 -7.02
N ARG A 179 -15.20 4.66 -8.09
CA ARG A 179 -14.72 3.38 -8.64
C ARG A 179 -13.24 3.41 -9.01
N LEU A 180 -12.68 4.59 -9.31
CA LEU A 180 -11.28 4.77 -9.68
C LEU A 180 -10.33 4.80 -8.47
N LEU A 181 -10.86 5.00 -7.27
CA LEU A 181 -10.09 4.91 -6.02
C LEU A 181 -9.47 3.52 -5.83
N ARG A 182 -9.95 2.51 -6.55
CA ARG A 182 -9.36 1.17 -6.57
C ARG A 182 -7.91 1.16 -7.08
N VAL A 183 -7.50 2.11 -7.90
CA VAL A 183 -6.10 2.26 -8.34
C VAL A 183 -5.17 2.52 -7.15
N LEU A 184 -5.66 3.12 -6.05
CA LEU A 184 -4.90 3.31 -4.81
C LEU A 184 -4.41 1.97 -4.20
N ARG A 185 -5.03 0.83 -4.54
CA ARG A 185 -4.55 -0.50 -4.12
C ARG A 185 -3.11 -0.76 -4.57
N LEU A 186 -2.66 -0.16 -5.68
CA LEU A 186 -1.28 -0.30 -6.15
C LEU A 186 -0.25 0.32 -5.20
N GLN A 187 -0.63 1.36 -4.45
CA GLN A 187 0.29 2.03 -3.51
C GLN A 187 0.72 1.12 -2.36
N ARG A 188 -0.12 0.14 -2.02
CA ARG A 188 0.13 -0.82 -0.96
C ARG A 188 1.39 -1.68 -1.20
N PHE A 189 1.65 -2.05 -2.45
CA PHE A 189 2.82 -2.88 -2.81
C PHE A 189 4.14 -2.13 -2.72
N LEU A 190 4.08 -0.81 -2.62
CA LEU A 190 5.23 0.07 -2.67
C LEU A 190 5.59 0.60 -1.27
N LYS A 191 5.01 0.00 -0.22
CA LYS A 191 5.25 0.37 1.17
C LYS A 191 6.57 -0.16 1.72
N ASN A 192 6.90 -1.43 1.46
CA ASN A 192 8.06 -2.08 2.06
C ASN A 192 9.04 -2.56 0.98
N VAL A 193 10.33 -2.36 1.23
CA VAL A 193 11.42 -2.87 0.36
C VAL A 193 11.32 -4.39 0.26
N GLU A 194 11.01 -5.05 1.37
CA GLU A 194 10.83 -6.50 1.41
C GLU A 194 9.64 -6.96 0.57
N SER A 195 8.47 -6.31 0.68
CA SER A 195 7.28 -6.66 -0.11
C SER A 195 7.53 -6.44 -1.61
N PHE A 196 8.22 -5.37 -2.00
CA PHE A 196 8.59 -5.12 -3.39
C PHE A 196 9.67 -6.09 -3.91
N GLN A 197 10.67 -6.41 -3.09
CA GLN A 197 11.70 -7.40 -3.42
C GLN A 197 11.10 -8.81 -3.56
N ARG A 198 10.09 -9.14 -2.76
CA ARG A 198 9.34 -10.40 -2.89
C ARG A 198 8.56 -10.45 -4.20
N LEU A 199 8.02 -9.32 -4.67
CA LEU A 199 7.29 -9.19 -5.93
C LEU A 199 8.19 -9.30 -7.17
N VAL A 200 9.33 -8.60 -7.17
CA VAL A 200 10.31 -8.63 -8.28
C VAL A 200 11.09 -9.97 -8.31
N GLY A 201 11.05 -10.72 -7.22
CA GLY A 201 11.64 -12.05 -7.08
C GLY A 201 12.99 -12.02 -6.36
N LYS A 202 13.23 -13.05 -5.53
CA LYS A 202 14.43 -13.18 -4.66
C LYS A 202 15.78 -13.08 -5.40
N ARG A 203 15.79 -13.26 -6.72
CA ARG A 203 17.01 -13.18 -7.56
C ARG A 203 17.44 -11.76 -7.88
N VAL A 204 16.57 -10.77 -7.69
CA VAL A 204 16.89 -9.36 -7.92
C VAL A 204 17.14 -8.69 -6.57
N GLN A 205 18.37 -8.26 -6.33
CA GLN A 205 18.66 -7.38 -5.19
C GLN A 205 18.05 -6.01 -5.49
N VAL A 206 16.86 -5.79 -4.97
CA VAL A 206 16.18 -4.50 -5.11
C VAL A 206 16.85 -3.50 -4.19
N LYS A 207 17.42 -2.46 -4.79
CA LYS A 207 18.00 -1.35 -4.05
C LYS A 207 16.88 -0.43 -3.53
N PRO A 208 17.04 0.20 -2.36
CA PRO A 208 16.01 1.06 -1.77
C PRO A 208 15.55 2.20 -2.69
N TYR A 209 16.41 2.71 -3.58
CA TYR A 209 16.04 3.74 -4.56
C TYR A 209 15.03 3.25 -5.61
N GLN A 210 15.06 1.96 -5.99
CA GLN A 210 14.13 1.41 -6.97
C GLN A 210 12.72 1.36 -6.40
N LEU A 211 12.59 1.03 -5.11
CA LEU A 211 11.32 1.13 -4.40
C LEU A 211 10.83 2.58 -4.34
N GLN A 212 11.71 3.52 -4.00
CA GLN A 212 11.33 4.93 -3.93
C GLN A 212 10.86 5.45 -5.29
N LEU A 213 11.57 5.12 -6.37
CA LEU A 213 11.15 5.49 -7.73
C LEU A 213 9.80 4.86 -8.10
N ALA A 214 9.60 3.57 -7.79
CA ALA A 214 8.34 2.89 -8.04
C ALA A 214 7.19 3.50 -7.22
N ARG A 215 7.44 3.88 -5.96
CA ARG A 215 6.48 4.61 -5.11
C ARG A 215 6.08 5.94 -5.74
N ILE A 216 7.06 6.72 -6.21
CA ILE A 216 6.80 8.01 -6.87
C ILE A 216 6.01 7.80 -8.16
N GLY A 217 6.44 6.87 -9.01
CA GLY A 217 5.73 6.54 -10.25
C GLY A 217 4.29 6.14 -9.99
N SER A 218 4.04 5.28 -9.00
CA SER A 218 2.68 4.83 -8.69
C SER A 218 1.77 5.91 -8.14
N THR A 219 2.29 6.82 -7.31
CA THR A 219 1.49 7.88 -6.72
C THR A 219 1.15 8.93 -7.76
N VAL A 220 2.10 9.30 -8.62
CA VAL A 220 1.86 10.17 -9.78
C VAL A 220 0.83 9.52 -10.70
N LEU A 221 1.01 8.25 -11.06
CA LEU A 221 0.07 7.52 -11.91
C LEU A 221 -1.34 7.48 -11.29
N THR A 222 -1.44 7.15 -10.00
CA THR A 222 -2.74 7.09 -9.31
C THR A 222 -3.42 8.45 -9.29
N PHE A 223 -2.64 9.50 -9.03
CA PHE A 223 -3.15 10.86 -9.04
C PHE A 223 -3.65 11.27 -10.43
N LEU A 224 -2.89 10.99 -11.50
CA LEU A 224 -3.33 11.23 -12.87
C LEU A 224 -4.62 10.47 -13.20
N PHE A 225 -4.70 9.18 -12.87
CA PHE A 225 -5.92 8.39 -13.09
C PHE A 225 -7.12 8.98 -12.32
N MET A 226 -6.90 9.38 -11.06
CA MET A 226 -7.96 9.94 -10.22
C MET A 226 -8.47 11.29 -10.76
N THR A 227 -7.58 12.20 -11.14
CA THR A 227 -7.98 13.50 -11.70
C THR A 227 -8.70 13.33 -13.04
N SER A 228 -8.21 12.41 -13.88
CA SER A 228 -8.78 12.11 -15.19
C SER A 228 -10.21 11.63 -15.09
N GLY A 229 -10.49 10.71 -14.17
CA GLY A 229 -11.85 10.20 -14.08
C GLY A 229 -12.82 11.04 -13.27
N ILE A 230 -12.34 11.88 -12.35
CA ILE A 230 -13.18 12.97 -11.81
C ILE A 230 -13.56 13.92 -12.96
N LEU A 231 -12.60 14.29 -13.80
CA LEU A 231 -12.83 15.16 -14.96
C LEU A 231 -13.81 14.51 -15.94
N TYR A 232 -13.57 13.27 -16.37
CA TYR A 232 -14.46 12.53 -17.28
C TYR A 232 -15.88 12.39 -16.70
N SER A 233 -16.01 12.12 -15.40
CA SER A 233 -17.32 12.01 -14.75
C SER A 233 -18.11 13.32 -14.73
N VAL A 234 -17.44 14.47 -14.79
CA VAL A 234 -18.07 15.80 -14.73
C VAL A 234 -18.26 16.40 -16.11
N GLU A 235 -17.28 16.23 -17.00
CA GLU A 235 -17.23 16.87 -18.32
C GLU A 235 -17.66 15.94 -19.46
N GLY A 236 -17.52 14.61 -19.33
CA GLY A 236 -17.83 13.66 -20.40
C GLY A 236 -19.21 13.84 -21.04
N PRO A 237 -20.29 14.12 -20.28
CA PRO A 237 -21.61 14.37 -20.87
C PRO A 237 -21.77 15.70 -21.61
N TYR A 238 -20.85 16.65 -21.45
CA TYR A 238 -21.00 18.04 -21.91
C TYR A 238 -19.91 18.50 -22.88
N ASN A 239 -18.86 17.68 -23.09
CA ASN A 239 -17.67 18.05 -23.82
C ASN A 239 -17.38 17.04 -24.92
N ASP A 240 -17.62 17.44 -26.17
CA ASP A 240 -17.41 16.58 -27.35
C ASP A 240 -15.94 16.19 -27.57
N ALA A 241 -14.99 16.92 -26.94
CA ALA A 241 -13.56 16.60 -26.98
C ALA A 241 -13.16 15.49 -25.99
N LEU A 242 -14.07 15.07 -25.10
CA LEU A 242 -13.86 14.02 -24.10
C LEU A 242 -14.79 12.84 -24.36
N ASN A 243 -14.47 12.04 -25.37
CA ASN A 243 -15.28 10.88 -25.76
C ASN A 243 -15.02 9.69 -24.85
N ASP A 244 -13.74 9.43 -24.58
CA ASP A 244 -13.31 8.30 -23.76
C ASP A 244 -12.57 8.74 -22.48
N TYR A 245 -12.51 7.81 -21.52
CA TYR A 245 -11.68 7.98 -20.32
C TYR A 245 -10.21 8.27 -20.66
N PHE A 246 -9.71 7.68 -21.75
CA PHE A 246 -8.33 7.88 -22.19
C PHE A 246 -8.06 9.30 -22.70
N ASP A 247 -9.07 10.01 -23.22
CA ASP A 247 -8.94 11.42 -23.60
C ASP A 247 -8.77 12.30 -22.37
N ALA A 248 -9.54 12.01 -21.30
CA ALA A 248 -9.38 12.70 -20.02
C ALA A 248 -8.04 12.37 -19.35
N PHE A 249 -7.54 11.15 -19.54
CA PHE A 249 -6.21 10.74 -19.10
C PHE A 249 -5.11 11.48 -19.84
N TYR A 250 -5.21 11.54 -21.16
CA TYR A 250 -4.31 12.33 -22.00
C TYR A 250 -4.29 13.80 -21.58
N PHE A 251 -5.47 14.43 -21.39
CA PHE A 251 -5.57 15.81 -20.90
C PHE A 251 -4.87 16.01 -19.55
N SER A 252 -5.06 15.09 -18.59
CA SER A 252 -4.38 15.17 -17.30
C SER A 252 -2.87 15.06 -17.46
N VAL A 253 -2.39 14.13 -18.29
CA VAL A 253 -0.95 13.96 -18.56
C VAL A 253 -0.35 15.22 -19.18
N THR A 254 -0.96 15.78 -20.21
CA THR A 254 -0.45 16.98 -20.90
C THR A 254 -0.50 18.22 -20.02
N THR A 255 -1.50 18.32 -19.15
CA THR A 255 -1.63 19.39 -18.15
C THR A 255 -0.53 19.28 -17.07
N PHE A 256 -0.32 18.10 -16.49
CA PHE A 256 0.68 17.92 -15.42
C PHE A 256 2.11 17.94 -15.92
N THR A 257 2.35 17.49 -17.15
CA THR A 257 3.66 17.63 -17.82
C THR A 257 3.91 19.05 -18.30
N THR A 258 2.96 19.98 -18.09
CA THR A 258 3.00 21.40 -18.51
C THR A 258 3.16 21.59 -20.02
N VAL A 259 2.91 20.54 -20.82
CA VAL A 259 2.94 20.59 -22.29
C VAL A 259 1.74 21.37 -22.80
N GLY A 260 0.55 21.07 -22.28
CA GLY A 260 -0.67 21.86 -22.48
C GLY A 260 -1.00 22.17 -23.95
N PHE A 261 -1.26 21.15 -24.76
CA PHE A 261 -1.61 21.33 -26.19
C PHE A 261 -2.86 22.18 -26.42
N GLY A 262 -3.77 22.24 -25.45
CA GLY A 262 -4.99 23.06 -25.52
C GLY A 262 -6.08 22.49 -26.45
N ASP A 263 -5.93 21.24 -26.88
CA ASP A 263 -6.88 20.47 -27.68
C ASP A 263 -8.13 20.06 -26.88
N VAL A 264 -7.95 19.76 -25.60
CA VAL A 264 -9.04 19.45 -24.67
C VAL A 264 -9.05 20.51 -23.57
N THR A 265 -10.21 21.12 -23.29
CA THR A 265 -10.39 22.06 -22.18
C THR A 265 -11.75 21.88 -21.49
N PRO A 266 -11.84 22.05 -20.16
CA PRO A 266 -13.10 21.92 -19.44
C PRO A 266 -14.05 23.08 -19.77
N VAL A 267 -15.26 22.76 -20.22
CA VAL A 267 -16.29 23.76 -20.57
C VAL A 267 -17.17 24.12 -19.38
N THR A 268 -17.37 23.19 -18.44
CA THR A 268 -18.22 23.40 -17.26
C THR A 268 -17.49 24.17 -16.14
N ARG A 269 -18.26 24.88 -15.32
CA ARG A 269 -17.70 25.58 -14.13
C ARG A 269 -17.11 24.60 -13.13
N VAL A 270 -17.73 23.43 -12.96
CA VAL A 270 -17.29 22.39 -12.03
C VAL A 270 -15.99 21.75 -12.55
N GLY A 271 -15.91 21.41 -13.83
CA GLY A 271 -14.69 20.90 -14.45
C GLY A 271 -13.53 21.87 -14.35
N ARG A 272 -13.76 23.17 -14.60
CA ARG A 272 -12.74 24.22 -14.39
C ARG A 272 -12.24 24.28 -12.95
N ALA A 273 -13.13 24.14 -11.96
CA ALA A 273 -12.74 24.09 -10.55
C ALA A 273 -11.93 22.82 -10.22
N VAL A 274 -12.32 21.67 -10.75
CA VAL A 274 -11.60 20.39 -10.59
C VAL A 274 -10.19 20.49 -11.17
N VAL A 275 -10.04 21.00 -12.40
CA VAL A 275 -8.73 21.16 -13.05
C VAL A 275 -7.86 22.16 -12.30
N SER A 276 -8.43 23.27 -11.86
CA SER A 276 -7.69 24.27 -11.08
C SER A 276 -7.19 23.69 -9.75
N GLY A 277 -8.05 22.96 -9.04
CA GLY A 277 -7.69 22.27 -7.79
C GLY A 277 -6.65 21.17 -8.01
N SER A 278 -6.78 20.38 -9.09
CA SER A 278 -5.84 19.31 -9.39
C SER A 278 -4.45 19.87 -9.72
N ILE A 279 -4.35 20.99 -10.45
CA ILE A 279 -3.07 21.66 -10.71
C ILE A 279 -2.41 22.09 -9.40
N LEU A 280 -3.14 22.73 -8.48
CA LEU A 280 -2.61 23.13 -7.17
C LEU A 280 -2.11 21.94 -6.34
N ILE A 281 -2.85 20.84 -6.33
CA ILE A 281 -2.47 19.64 -5.59
C ILE A 281 -1.25 18.97 -6.25
N GLY A 282 -1.24 18.81 -7.57
CA GLY A 282 -0.16 18.11 -8.26
C GLY A 282 1.14 18.91 -8.25
N THR A 283 1.07 20.24 -8.36
CA THR A 283 2.25 21.12 -8.20
C THR A 283 2.82 21.10 -6.79
N ALA A 284 2.05 20.72 -5.75
CA ALA A 284 2.57 20.49 -4.42
C ALA A 284 3.16 19.08 -4.25
N ILE A 285 2.44 18.05 -4.71
CA ILE A 285 2.81 16.64 -4.49
C ILE A 285 4.04 16.23 -5.30
N ILE A 286 4.10 16.58 -6.59
CA ILE A 286 5.16 16.09 -7.48
C ILE A 286 6.54 16.61 -7.06
N PRO A 287 6.75 17.93 -6.81
CA PRO A 287 8.04 18.44 -6.35
C PRO A 287 8.44 17.91 -4.97
N TYR A 288 7.48 17.74 -4.06
CA TYR A 288 7.75 17.13 -2.76
C TYR A 288 8.32 15.72 -2.92
N GLN A 289 7.73 14.90 -3.78
CA GLN A 289 8.21 13.55 -4.04
C GLN A 289 9.55 13.51 -4.77
N LEU A 290 9.76 14.40 -5.75
CA LEU A 290 11.06 14.57 -6.42
C LEU A 290 12.16 15.00 -5.43
N SER A 291 11.83 15.87 -4.47
CA SER A 291 12.76 16.28 -3.41
C SER A 291 13.21 15.09 -2.57
N GLN A 292 12.27 14.23 -2.15
CA GLN A 292 12.61 13.03 -1.37
C GLN A 292 13.50 12.06 -2.16
N LEU A 293 13.25 11.90 -3.47
CA LEU A 293 14.13 11.12 -4.33
C LEU A 293 15.53 11.74 -4.42
N SER A 294 15.62 13.07 -4.55
CA SER A 294 16.90 13.77 -4.64
C SER A 294 17.76 13.59 -3.39
N ILE A 295 17.13 13.62 -2.20
CA ILE A 295 17.80 13.38 -0.91
C ILE A 295 18.35 11.96 -0.86
N ALA A 296 17.53 10.96 -1.20
CA ALA A 296 17.96 9.57 -1.18
C ALA A 296 19.08 9.26 -2.21
N LEU A 297 19.04 9.92 -3.37
CA LEU A 297 20.12 9.82 -4.37
C LEU A 297 21.41 10.48 -3.88
N ARG A 298 21.31 11.59 -3.14
CA ARG A 298 22.46 12.30 -2.58
C ARG A 298 23.12 11.53 -1.45
N GLU A 299 22.34 10.98 -0.50
CA GLU A 299 22.86 10.12 0.58
C GLU A 299 23.63 8.91 0.02
N ARG A 300 23.18 8.35 -1.11
CA ARG A 300 23.92 7.31 -1.83
C ARG A 300 25.23 7.85 -2.40
N GLY A 301 25.23 9.03 -3.01
CA GLY A 301 26.44 9.66 -3.52
C GLY A 301 27.51 9.80 -2.43
N GLU A 302 27.10 10.24 -1.24
CA GLU A 302 27.97 10.37 -0.07
C GLU A 302 28.42 9.02 0.50
N THR A 303 27.56 7.98 0.50
CA THR A 303 27.92 6.64 1.00
C THR A 303 28.88 5.88 0.07
N MET A 304 28.82 6.15 -1.24
CA MET A 304 29.72 5.55 -2.25
C MET A 304 31.06 6.29 -2.39
N GLU A 305 31.17 7.51 -1.84
CA GLU A 305 32.46 8.20 -1.73
C GLU A 305 33.36 7.43 -0.74
N LYS A 306 34.40 6.75 -1.27
CA LYS A 306 35.43 6.12 -0.44
C LYS A 306 36.09 7.18 0.43
N LYS A 307 35.82 7.16 1.74
CA LYS A 307 36.51 7.99 2.72
C LYS A 307 38.00 7.69 2.67
N ARG A 308 38.83 8.73 2.61
CA ARG A 308 40.30 8.58 2.57
C ARG A 308 40.87 8.71 3.98
N SER A 309 41.89 7.90 4.28
CA SER A 309 42.70 8.09 5.48
C SER A 309 43.82 9.09 5.24
N CYS A 310 44.16 9.87 6.26
CA CYS A 310 45.31 10.75 6.23
C CYS A 310 46.60 9.94 6.47
N PHE A 311 47.62 10.12 5.63
CA PHE A 311 48.92 9.44 5.82
C PHE A 311 49.71 9.92 7.05
N ARG A 312 49.43 11.13 7.56
CA ARG A 312 50.19 11.73 8.68
C ARG A 312 49.58 11.42 10.05
N CYS A 313 48.25 11.44 10.15
CA CYS A 313 47.54 11.28 11.43
C CYS A 313 46.53 10.13 11.44
N GLU A 314 46.50 9.31 10.38
CA GLU A 314 45.67 8.12 10.20
C GLU A 314 44.15 8.33 10.29
N GLU A 315 43.70 9.58 10.40
CA GLU A 315 42.28 9.94 10.49
C GLU A 315 41.51 9.53 9.22
N GLY A 316 40.46 8.72 9.36
CA GLY A 316 39.85 7.92 8.29
C GLY A 316 38.66 8.54 7.56
N GLU A 317 38.20 9.72 7.97
CA GLU A 317 36.89 10.27 7.57
C GLU A 317 36.98 11.45 6.58
N HIS A 318 37.87 11.40 5.59
CA HIS A 318 38.02 12.51 4.64
C HIS A 318 37.15 12.31 3.40
N ARG A 319 36.40 13.35 3.00
CA ARG A 319 35.68 13.38 1.71
C ARG A 319 36.65 13.16 0.56
N VAL A 320 36.18 12.57 -0.54
CA VAL A 320 37.04 12.25 -1.70
C VAL A 320 37.68 13.52 -2.29
N ASN A 321 37.02 14.68 -2.17
CA ASN A 321 37.50 15.94 -2.70
C ASN A 321 38.20 16.84 -1.65
N ALA A 322 38.54 16.30 -0.48
CA ALA A 322 39.27 17.05 0.54
C ALA A 322 40.75 17.20 0.13
N ASN A 323 41.21 18.45 -0.03
CA ASN A 323 42.61 18.76 -0.33
C ASN A 323 43.50 18.72 0.92
N PHE A 324 42.91 18.95 2.10
CA PHE A 324 43.63 19.05 3.37
C PHE A 324 42.94 18.20 4.44
N CYS A 325 43.74 17.69 5.38
CA CYS A 325 43.25 17.03 6.57
C CYS A 325 42.69 18.05 7.57
N TRP A 326 41.46 17.87 8.02
CA TRP A 326 40.81 18.79 8.97
C TRP A 326 41.43 18.74 10.37
N ARG A 327 42.09 17.62 10.73
CA ARG A 327 42.72 17.42 12.05
C ARG A 327 44.16 17.93 12.11
N CYS A 328 44.99 17.60 11.11
CA CYS A 328 46.43 17.92 11.14
C CYS A 328 46.90 18.91 10.06
N GLY A 329 46.01 19.38 9.18
CA GLY A 329 46.35 20.32 8.10
C GLY A 329 47.22 19.74 6.97
N ALA A 330 47.60 18.46 7.02
CA ALA A 330 48.40 17.85 5.96
C ALA A 330 47.63 17.80 4.63
N ARG A 331 48.33 18.10 3.52
CA ARG A 331 47.76 18.01 2.17
C ARG A 331 47.53 16.54 1.81
N LEU A 332 46.30 16.17 1.49
CA LEU A 332 45.96 14.83 1.01
C LEU A 332 46.31 14.74 -0.48
N LYS A 333 46.98 13.66 -0.92
CA LYS A 333 47.27 13.46 -2.34
C LYS A 333 45.97 13.43 -3.15
N GLY A 334 45.84 14.32 -4.13
CA GLY A 334 44.67 14.40 -5.00
C GLY A 334 44.60 13.22 -5.96
N ARG A 335 43.42 12.94 -6.54
CA ARG A 335 43.27 11.88 -7.56
C ARG A 335 44.08 12.18 -8.84
N GLN A 336 44.45 13.44 -9.05
CA GLN A 336 45.32 13.90 -10.14
C GLN A 336 46.80 13.62 -9.85
N ASP A 337 47.25 13.74 -8.59
CA ASP A 337 48.65 13.46 -8.20
C ASP A 337 48.99 11.97 -8.36
N THR A 338 48.05 11.07 -8.06
CA THR A 338 48.24 9.62 -8.25
C THR A 338 48.36 9.21 -9.72
N ARG A 339 47.66 9.90 -10.64
CA ARG A 339 47.74 9.61 -12.07
C ARG A 339 49.10 10.03 -12.65
N GLN A 340 49.65 11.15 -12.19
CA GLN A 340 50.97 11.62 -12.62
C GLN A 340 52.11 10.76 -12.06
N GLU A 341 51.98 10.21 -10.84
CA GLU A 341 52.94 9.22 -10.32
C GLU A 341 52.88 7.90 -11.10
N GLU A 342 51.69 7.38 -11.44
CA GLU A 342 51.56 6.16 -12.26
C GLU A 342 52.14 6.35 -13.67
N GLU A 343 51.87 7.48 -14.33
CA GLU A 343 52.46 7.79 -15.65
C GLU A 343 53.97 8.07 -15.61
N GLY A 344 54.48 8.62 -14.50
CA GLY A 344 55.90 8.85 -14.26
C GLY A 344 56.69 7.56 -14.00
N VAL A 345 56.12 6.62 -13.25
CA VAL A 345 56.73 5.30 -12.99
C VAL A 345 56.81 4.46 -14.27
N VAL A 346 55.79 4.50 -15.14
CA VAL A 346 55.79 3.77 -16.43
C VAL A 346 56.82 4.33 -17.42
N LYS A 347 57.17 5.61 -17.33
CA LYS A 347 58.22 6.22 -18.17
C LYS A 347 59.65 5.98 -17.64
N GLY A 348 59.82 5.64 -16.36
CA GLY A 348 61.12 5.32 -15.76
C GLY A 348 61.53 3.84 -15.89
N SER A 349 60.63 2.97 -16.36
CA SER A 349 60.84 1.53 -16.48
C SER A 349 60.91 1.02 -17.94
N ARG A 350 61.22 1.90 -18.91
CA ARG A 350 61.48 1.52 -20.31
C ARG A 350 62.91 1.81 -20.70
#